data_AF-A0A2N5C644-F1
#
_entry.id   AF-A0A2N5C644-F1
#
_cell.length_a   1.000
_cell.length_b   1.000
_cell.length_c   1.000
_cell.angle_alpha   90.00
_cell.angle_beta   90.00
_cell.angle_gamma   90.00
#
_symmetry.space_group_name_H-M   'P 1'
#
loop_
_entity.id
_entity.type
_entity.pdbx_description
1 polymer ?
#
loop_
_entity_poly.entity_id
_entity_poly.type
_entity_poly.pdbx_seq_one_letter_code
_entity_poly.pdbx_strand_id
1 'polypeptide(L)'
;MSPQQLWFRSTLFEIEPGEDKETNPYCYGRQFSRWLHDRLATEGRMIEEIVPEDWGWCLVVQRKPYLLWVGCGSVHDFDTKQSSDAVPVGSDVVWSCMVVAEQSLFGKLLRGNNTVSGVDALFRQVKHIVERDASNTLVSEP
;
A
#
# COMPACT_ATOMS: atom_id res chain seq x y z
N MET A 1 4.22 -17.21 2.90
CA MET A 1 3.43 -16.46 3.90
C MET A 1 2.48 -15.58 3.14
N SER A 2 1.22 -15.52 3.55
CA SER A 2 0.30 -14.53 2.99
C SER A 2 0.79 -13.13 3.38
N PRO A 3 0.66 -12.14 2.50
CA PRO A 3 1.02 -10.77 2.83
C PRO A 3 0.14 -10.24 3.97
N GLN A 4 0.68 -9.34 4.80
CA GLN A 4 -0.11 -8.67 5.83
C GLN A 4 -0.76 -7.44 5.23
N GLN A 5 -2.08 -7.36 5.34
CA GLN A 5 -2.88 -6.36 4.64
C GLN A 5 -3.94 -5.77 5.57
N LEU A 6 -4.25 -4.50 5.37
CA LEU A 6 -5.35 -3.80 6.02
C LEU A 6 -6.14 -3.00 4.99
N TRP A 7 -7.40 -2.70 5.33
CA TRP A 7 -8.30 -1.90 4.53
C TRP A 7 -8.88 -0.78 5.38
N PHE A 8 -9.04 0.40 4.77
CA PHE A 8 -9.56 1.56 5.46
C PHE A 8 -10.17 2.57 4.49
N ARG A 9 -11.07 3.40 5.00
CA ARG A 9 -11.53 4.62 4.32
C ARG A 9 -10.78 5.81 4.91
N SER A 10 -10.61 6.85 4.10
CA SER A 10 -9.96 8.09 4.53
C SER A 10 -10.63 9.31 3.92
N THR A 11 -10.69 10.40 4.67
CA THR A 11 -11.06 11.73 4.16
C THR A 11 -9.83 12.55 3.71
N LEU A 12 -8.62 11.99 3.80
CA LEU A 12 -7.38 12.66 3.41
C LEU A 12 -7.06 12.57 1.92
N PHE A 13 -7.66 11.60 1.23
CA PHE A 13 -7.26 11.22 -0.12
C PHE A 13 -8.43 11.32 -1.08
N GLU A 14 -8.13 11.82 -2.27
CA GLU A 14 -9.00 11.76 -3.43
C GLU A 14 -8.27 11.02 -4.55
N ILE A 15 -9.02 10.47 -5.49
CA ILE A 15 -8.44 9.93 -6.73
C ILE A 15 -7.97 11.09 -7.60
N GLU A 16 -6.68 11.13 -7.92
CA GLU A 16 -6.14 12.20 -8.76
C GLU A 16 -6.58 12.00 -10.23
N PRO A 17 -7.07 13.05 -10.93
CA PRO A 17 -7.45 12.92 -12.32
C PRO A 17 -6.31 12.43 -13.22
N GLY A 18 -6.54 11.31 -13.91
CA GLY A 18 -5.57 10.69 -14.83
C GLY A 18 -4.44 9.94 -14.13
N GLU A 19 -4.60 9.61 -12.84
CA GLU A 19 -3.61 8.84 -12.11
C GLU A 19 -3.34 7.45 -12.68
N ASP A 20 -4.40 6.83 -13.16
CA ASP A 20 -4.45 5.53 -13.84
C ASP A 20 -3.71 5.50 -15.19
N LYS A 21 -3.15 6.62 -15.65
CA LYS A 21 -2.23 6.67 -16.79
C LYS A 21 -0.81 6.25 -16.43
N GLU A 22 -0.43 6.38 -15.16
CA GLU A 22 0.87 5.96 -14.65
C GLU A 22 0.82 4.53 -14.09
N THR A 23 -0.35 4.13 -13.58
CA THR A 23 -0.67 2.77 -13.14
C THR A 23 -1.57 2.09 -14.19
N ASN A 24 -2.45 1.18 -13.76
CA ASN A 24 -3.52 0.63 -14.60
C ASN A 24 -4.86 1.34 -14.38
N PRO A 25 -5.82 1.23 -15.33
CA PRO A 25 -7.20 1.66 -15.14
C PRO A 25 -7.78 1.19 -13.80
N TYR A 26 -8.33 2.13 -13.04
CA TYR A 26 -8.89 1.90 -11.71
C TYR A 26 -7.87 1.48 -10.63
N CYS A 27 -6.58 1.70 -10.82
CA CYS A 27 -5.56 1.45 -9.80
C CYS A 27 -5.02 2.76 -9.25
N TYR A 28 -5.56 3.24 -8.14
CA TYR A 28 -5.20 4.52 -7.53
C TYR A 28 -4.49 4.31 -6.18
N GLY A 29 -3.88 5.35 -5.64
CA GLY A 29 -3.15 5.30 -4.38
C GLY A 29 -2.07 6.35 -4.20
N ARG A 30 -1.94 7.34 -5.09
CA ARG A 30 -0.82 8.30 -5.09
C ARG A 30 -0.79 9.22 -3.89
N GLN A 31 -1.94 9.82 -3.55
CA GLN A 31 -2.02 10.67 -2.37
C GLN A 31 -1.78 9.83 -1.10
N PHE A 32 -2.36 8.63 -1.05
CA PHE A 32 -2.14 7.69 0.03
C PHE A 32 -0.64 7.31 0.16
N SER A 33 0.03 7.00 -0.93
CA SER A 33 1.43 6.59 -0.91
C SER A 33 2.37 7.71 -0.47
N ARG A 34 2.14 8.94 -0.94
CA ARG A 34 2.88 10.13 -0.50
C ARG A 34 2.64 10.44 0.98
N TRP A 35 1.39 10.36 1.43
CA TRP A 35 1.06 10.54 2.85
C TRP A 35 1.75 9.49 3.73
N LEU A 36 1.68 8.23 3.35
CA LEU A 36 2.28 7.15 4.12
C LEU A 36 3.82 7.27 4.14
N HIS A 37 4.43 7.67 3.03
CA HIS A 37 5.85 8.01 2.96
C HIS A 37 6.22 9.05 4.03
N ASP A 38 5.51 10.19 4.08
CA ASP A 38 5.83 11.28 5.00
C ASP A 38 5.65 10.87 6.47
N ARG A 39 4.62 10.07 6.78
CA ARG A 39 4.40 9.53 8.12
C ARG A 39 5.51 8.57 8.53
N LEU A 40 5.89 7.62 7.67
CA LEU A 40 6.97 6.68 7.93
C LEU A 40 8.31 7.41 8.10
N ALA A 41 8.59 8.41 7.26
CA ALA A 41 9.79 9.24 7.36
C ALA A 41 9.85 10.02 8.67
N THR A 42 8.72 10.57 9.13
CA THR A 42 8.63 11.27 10.42
C THR A 42 8.91 10.34 11.61
N GLU A 43 8.56 9.07 11.49
CA GLU A 43 8.89 8.04 12.49
C GLU A 43 10.29 7.43 12.32
N GLY A 44 11.14 8.04 11.48
CA GLY A 44 12.53 7.68 11.30
C GLY A 44 12.78 6.52 10.31
N ARG A 45 11.77 6.10 9.55
CA ARG A 45 11.95 5.08 8.50
C ARG A 45 12.38 5.74 7.19
N MET A 46 13.50 5.26 6.63
CA MET A 46 13.87 5.65 5.26
C MET A 46 13.01 4.90 4.25
N ILE A 47 12.55 5.64 3.23
CA ILE A 47 11.86 5.10 2.05
C ILE A 47 12.80 5.35 0.87
N GLU A 48 13.09 4.31 0.10
CA GLU A 48 13.99 4.41 -1.06
C GLU A 48 13.28 5.07 -2.25
N GLU A 49 12.03 4.70 -2.50
CA GLU A 49 11.32 5.11 -3.72
C GLU A 49 9.80 4.96 -3.57
N ILE A 50 9.03 5.74 -4.35
CA ILE A 50 7.61 5.52 -4.61
C ILE A 50 7.44 5.25 -6.11
N VAL A 51 6.93 4.08 -6.46
CA VAL A 51 6.86 3.58 -7.85
C VAL A 51 5.40 3.31 -8.23
N PRO A 52 4.90 3.74 -9.40
CA PRO A 52 3.61 3.29 -9.90
C PRO A 52 3.70 1.84 -10.39
N GLU A 53 2.72 1.02 -10.02
CA GLU A 53 2.61 -0.40 -10.37
C GLU A 53 1.24 -0.68 -11.02
N ASP A 54 1.10 -1.87 -11.60
CA ASP A 54 -0.10 -2.33 -12.29
C ASP A 54 -1.32 -2.57 -11.36
N TRP A 55 -1.12 -2.43 -10.05
CA TRP A 55 -2.13 -2.56 -8.99
C TRP A 55 -2.25 -1.31 -8.08
N GLY A 56 -1.47 -0.25 -8.31
CA GLY A 56 -1.48 0.97 -7.47
C GLY A 56 -0.09 1.58 -7.31
N TRP A 57 0.27 2.00 -6.10
CA TRP A 57 1.57 2.61 -5.81
C TRP A 57 2.37 1.79 -4.80
N CYS A 58 3.65 1.59 -5.08
CA CYS A 58 4.59 0.84 -4.25
C CYS A 58 5.56 1.78 -3.54
N LEU A 59 5.56 1.76 -2.20
CA LEU A 59 6.60 2.39 -1.38
C LEU A 59 7.68 1.36 -1.11
N VAL A 60 8.83 1.53 -1.74
CA VAL A 60 9.98 0.68 -1.51
C VAL A 60 10.70 1.15 -0.24
N VAL A 61 10.70 0.31 0.79
CA VAL A 61 11.34 0.61 2.08
C VAL A 61 12.81 0.21 2.08
N GLN A 62 13.14 -0.92 1.47
CA GLN A 62 14.51 -1.35 1.24
C GLN A 62 14.61 -2.32 0.07
N ARG A 63 15.75 -2.35 -0.63
CA ARG A 63 16.06 -3.36 -1.65
C ARG A 63 17.00 -4.47 -1.19
N LYS A 64 17.79 -4.22 -0.15
CA LYS A 64 18.77 -5.18 0.39
C LYS A 64 18.60 -5.34 1.91
N PRO A 65 18.78 -6.56 2.44
CA PRO A 65 19.19 -7.79 1.75
C PRO A 65 18.03 -8.54 1.06
N TYR A 66 16.81 -8.00 1.14
CA TYR A 66 15.62 -8.40 0.42
C TYR A 66 14.79 -7.16 0.12
N LEU A 67 13.90 -7.25 -0.87
CA LEU A 67 12.97 -6.17 -1.19
C LEU A 67 11.87 -6.16 -0.13
N LEU A 68 11.70 -5.04 0.57
CA LEU A 68 10.60 -4.82 1.53
C LEU A 68 9.84 -3.59 1.05
N TRP A 69 8.53 -3.71 0.95
CA TRP A 69 7.71 -2.66 0.37
C TRP A 69 6.30 -2.62 0.97
N VAL A 70 5.65 -1.48 0.77
CA VAL A 70 4.25 -1.27 1.11
C VAL A 70 3.47 -0.94 -0.17
N GLY A 71 2.48 -1.76 -0.50
CA GLY A 71 1.54 -1.48 -1.57
C GLY A 71 0.40 -0.60 -1.07
N CYS A 72 0.13 0.47 -1.79
CA CYS A 72 -0.93 1.45 -1.56
C CYS A 72 -1.86 1.45 -2.77
N GLY A 73 -3.04 0.87 -2.62
CA GLY A 73 -4.00 0.70 -3.72
C GLY A 73 -5.43 1.08 -3.32
N SER A 74 -6.24 1.51 -4.26
CA SER A 74 -7.69 1.56 -4.11
C SER A 74 -8.30 0.18 -4.41
N VAL A 75 -9.34 -0.20 -3.68
CA VAL A 75 -10.10 -1.41 -3.95
C VAL A 75 -11.29 -1.07 -4.85
N HIS A 76 -11.38 -1.77 -5.97
CA HIS A 76 -12.51 -1.71 -6.87
C HIS A 76 -12.98 -3.13 -7.19
N ASP A 77 -14.29 -3.31 -7.23
CA ASP A 77 -14.87 -4.55 -7.72
C ASP A 77 -14.80 -4.56 -9.25
N PHE A 78 -13.97 -5.45 -9.79
CA PHE A 78 -13.80 -5.60 -11.23
C PHE A 78 -14.85 -6.52 -11.86
N ASP A 79 -15.61 -7.30 -11.07
CA ASP A 79 -16.58 -8.28 -11.57
C ASP A 79 -18.00 -7.69 -11.73
N THR A 80 -18.31 -6.56 -11.08
CA THR A 80 -19.65 -5.94 -11.17
C THR A 80 -19.90 -5.06 -12.40
N LYS A 81 -18.90 -4.78 -13.25
CA LYS A 81 -18.96 -4.79 -14.73
C LYS A 81 -20.25 -4.37 -15.47
N GLN A 82 -21.11 -3.48 -15.00
CA GLN A 82 -21.89 -2.61 -15.88
C GLN A 82 -21.06 -1.35 -16.08
N SER A 83 -20.85 -0.99 -17.34
CA SER A 83 -20.05 0.14 -17.81
C SER A 83 -20.53 1.53 -17.37
N SER A 84 -21.37 1.62 -16.34
CA SER A 84 -21.90 2.86 -15.76
C SER A 84 -21.59 3.04 -14.27
N ASP A 85 -20.92 2.11 -13.59
CA ASP A 85 -20.62 2.30 -12.17
C ASP A 85 -19.51 3.34 -12.02
N ALA A 86 -19.90 4.49 -11.48
CA ALA A 86 -19.01 5.62 -11.25
C ALA A 86 -17.84 5.17 -10.38
N VAL A 87 -16.63 5.62 -10.73
CA VAL A 87 -15.46 5.50 -9.84
C VAL A 87 -15.87 6.06 -8.47
N PRO A 88 -15.74 5.30 -7.38
CA PRO A 88 -16.04 5.82 -6.04
C PRO A 88 -15.25 7.10 -5.80
N VAL A 89 -15.90 8.13 -5.26
CA VAL A 89 -15.29 9.44 -5.01
C VAL A 89 -15.16 9.71 -3.53
N GLY A 90 -14.12 10.44 -3.13
CA GLY A 90 -13.86 10.82 -1.75
C GLY A 90 -13.84 9.66 -0.76
N SER A 91 -14.56 9.83 0.34
CA SER A 91 -14.53 8.92 1.49
C SER A 91 -15.11 7.53 1.23
N ASP A 92 -15.77 7.31 0.09
CA ASP A 92 -16.36 6.01 -0.25
C ASP A 92 -15.31 5.03 -0.78
N VAL A 93 -14.14 5.53 -1.23
CA VAL A 93 -13.02 4.71 -1.68
C VAL A 93 -12.48 3.90 -0.50
N VAL A 94 -12.43 2.58 -0.66
CA VAL A 94 -11.69 1.70 0.25
C VAL A 94 -10.24 1.64 -0.23
N TRP A 95 -9.32 2.04 0.62
CA TRP A 95 -7.89 1.94 0.40
C TRP A 95 -7.37 0.64 1.01
N SER A 96 -6.41 0.02 0.34
CA SER A 96 -5.71 -1.17 0.80
C SER A 96 -4.23 -0.89 0.98
N CYS A 97 -3.70 -1.41 2.09
CA CYS A 97 -2.30 -1.30 2.43
C CYS A 97 -1.72 -2.68 2.68
N MET A 98 -0.80 -3.13 1.83
CA MET A 98 -0.20 -4.47 1.88
C MET A 98 1.29 -4.37 2.15
N VAL A 99 1.81 -5.13 3.12
CA VAL A 99 3.24 -5.16 3.45
C VAL A 99 3.83 -6.50 3.03
N VAL A 100 4.88 -6.44 2.21
CA VAL A 100 5.46 -7.62 1.55
C VAL A 100 6.98 -7.58 1.59
N ALA A 101 7.59 -8.76 1.74
CA ALA A 101 9.00 -8.96 1.53
C ALA A 101 9.25 -10.00 0.43
N GLU A 102 10.03 -9.63 -0.57
CA GLU A 102 10.46 -10.51 -1.65
C GLU A 102 11.94 -10.85 -1.52
N GLN A 103 12.22 -12.15 -1.47
CA GLN A 103 13.59 -12.66 -1.44
C GLN A 103 14.04 -13.00 -2.86
N SER A 104 15.24 -12.55 -3.21
CA SER A 104 15.91 -13.05 -4.41
C SER A 104 16.14 -14.56 -4.30
N LEU A 105 16.15 -15.26 -5.44
CA LEU A 105 16.39 -16.71 -5.49
C LEU A 105 17.74 -17.10 -4.83
N PHE A 106 18.77 -16.26 -4.96
CA PHE A 106 20.06 -16.45 -4.30
C PHE A 106 20.00 -16.22 -2.78
N GLY A 107 19.19 -15.26 -2.33
CA GLY A 107 18.98 -14.97 -0.90
C GLY A 107 18.24 -16.10 -0.14
N LYS A 108 17.52 -16.98 -0.85
CA LYS A 108 16.89 -18.17 -0.26
C LYS A 108 17.90 -19.27 0.09
N LEU A 109 19.05 -19.31 -0.59
CA LEU A 109 20.05 -20.39 -0.47
C LEU A 109 21.11 -20.11 0.61
N LEU A 110 21.40 -18.83 0.89
CA LEU A 110 22.33 -18.41 1.94
C LEU A 110 21.53 -18.09 3.22
N ARG A 111 21.47 -19.04 4.17
CA ARG A 111 20.93 -18.91 5.55
C ARG A 111 19.95 -17.74 5.73
N GLY A 112 18.71 -18.04 5.35
CA GLY A 112 17.49 -17.23 5.39
C GLY A 112 17.56 -15.92 6.17
N ASN A 113 17.54 -14.81 5.43
CA ASN A 113 17.08 -13.55 5.98
C ASN A 113 15.67 -13.77 6.55
N ASN A 114 15.49 -13.54 7.86
CA ASN A 114 14.19 -13.61 8.50
C ASN A 114 13.35 -12.40 8.04
N THR A 115 12.68 -12.55 6.91
CA THR A 115 11.79 -11.51 6.34
C THR A 115 10.54 -11.31 7.19
N VAL A 116 10.17 -12.30 7.99
CA VAL A 116 8.99 -12.26 8.86
C VAL A 116 9.06 -11.10 9.83
N SER A 117 10.20 -10.92 10.51
CA SER A 117 10.37 -9.83 11.47
C SER A 117 10.34 -8.45 10.79
N GLY A 118 10.83 -8.35 9.55
CA GLY A 118 10.77 -7.13 8.74
C GLY A 118 9.34 -6.75 8.35
N VAL A 119 8.58 -7.73 7.84
CA VAL A 119 7.16 -7.58 7.51
C VAL A 119 6.34 -7.23 8.75
N ASP A 120 6.49 -7.98 9.85
CA ASP A 120 5.76 -7.76 11.10
C ASP A 120 6.04 -6.38 11.71
N ALA A 121 7.30 -5.93 11.68
CA ALA A 121 7.67 -4.62 12.21
C ALA A 121 7.08 -3.50 11.36
N LEU A 122 7.21 -3.60 10.04
CA LEU A 122 6.69 -2.59 9.12
C LEU A 122 5.16 -2.55 9.13
N PHE A 123 4.49 -3.71 9.11
CA PHE A 123 3.03 -3.78 9.19
C PHE A 123 2.49 -3.18 10.48
N ARG A 124 3.08 -3.51 11.64
CA ARG A 124 2.68 -2.89 12.91
C ARG A 124 2.82 -1.38 12.89
N GLN A 125 3.90 -0.87 12.30
CA GLN A 125 4.13 0.57 12.18
C GLN A 125 3.11 1.23 11.26
N VAL A 126 2.91 0.68 10.06
CA VAL A 126 1.91 1.16 9.10
C VAL A 126 0.51 1.14 9.71
N LYS A 127 0.12 0.05 10.35
CA LYS A 127 -1.16 -0.08 11.03
C LYS A 127 -1.32 0.99 12.13
N HIS A 128 -0.29 1.21 12.93
CA HIS A 128 -0.29 2.25 13.96
C HIS A 128 -0.48 3.66 13.38
N ILE A 129 0.21 3.98 12.27
CA ILE A 129 0.08 5.25 11.55
C ILE A 129 -1.36 5.42 11.04
N VAL A 130 -1.93 4.39 10.41
CA VAL A 130 -3.28 4.44 9.86
C VAL A 130 -4.32 4.60 10.98
N GLU A 131 -4.22 3.83 12.07
CA GLU A 131 -5.18 3.86 13.18
C GLU A 131 -5.18 5.16 14.00
N ARG A 132 -4.07 5.90 13.98
CA ARG A 132 -3.93 7.14 14.79
C ARG A 132 -4.46 8.38 14.12
N ASP A 133 -4.56 8.39 12.80
CA ASP A 133 -5.07 9.54 12.08
C ASP A 133 -6.61 9.50 12.10
N ALA A 134 -7.23 10.49 12.73
CA ALA A 134 -8.68 10.54 12.94
C ALA A 134 -9.48 10.64 11.63
N SER A 135 -8.81 10.98 10.52
CA SER A 135 -9.40 10.97 9.19
C SER A 135 -9.54 9.56 8.59
N ASN A 136 -8.95 8.55 9.22
CA ASN A 136 -9.01 7.16 8.77
C ASN A 136 -10.02 6.32 9.57
N THR A 137 -10.66 5.36 8.91
CA THR A 137 -11.52 4.37 9.56
C THR A 137 -11.23 2.99 8.96
N LEU A 138 -10.75 2.06 9.80
CA LEU A 138 -10.52 0.68 9.37
C LEU A 138 -11.84 0.02 8.98
N VAL A 139 -11.79 -0.81 7.94
CA VAL A 139 -12.92 -1.61 7.47
C VAL A 139 -12.50 -3.07 7.33
N SER A 140 -13.48 -3.98 7.26
CA SER A 140 -13.23 -5.39 6.95
C SER A 140 -12.68 -5.54 5.54
N GLU A 141 -12.08 -6.71 5.26
CA GLU A 141 -11.77 -7.12 3.89
C GLU A 141 -13.04 -7.04 3.02
N PRO A 142 -13.00 -6.28 1.91
CA PRO A 142 -14.15 -6.05 1.03
C PRO A 142 -14.50 -7.28 0.18
#